data_AF-A7TPW2-F1
#
_entry.id   AF-A7TPW2-F1
#
_cell.length_a   1.000
_cell.length_b   1.000
_cell.length_c   1.000
_cell.angle_alpha   90.00
_cell.angle_beta   90.00
_cell.angle_gamma   90.00
#
_symmetry.space_group_name_H-M   'P 1'
#
loop_
_entity.id
_entity.type
_entity.pdbx_description
1 polymer ?
#
loop_
_entity_poly.entity_id
_entity_poly.type
_entity_poly.pdbx_seq_one_letter_code
_entity_poly.pdbx_strand_id
1 'polypeptide(L)'
;MSKFNALNFTPQDELLEAEEHSRELQVEESFKIFQSALFYLKRKKFDEAGEKFDELFDMAVLKPNDWGFYKFSSPTLDSLRYLAYRNRGMYYFSYLMENYKSMESDDVVTYILKVVEDLSESIQHSSNADSSVTELLVKIFKAFKTVKLERLILEYEVTRQDNQLLLLGRKKIGILPQLNLILNDYYSLLEGIKDDETLNNSAFINRLKNYSIITSEDKVIELNEMLLNIQEMKTQDEETMKKLDIFEITINDISWDSIADSLKDLIPHVKTSTLLSREID
;
A
#
# COMPACT_ATOMS: atom_id res chain seq x y z
N MET A 1 5.23 -10.63 -58.96
CA MET A 1 5.86 -11.52 -57.95
C MET A 1 4.74 -12.23 -57.20
N SER A 2 4.64 -13.56 -57.35
CA SER A 2 3.62 -14.37 -56.68
C SER A 2 3.96 -14.47 -55.20
N LYS A 3 3.09 -13.98 -54.30
CA LYS A 3 3.24 -14.19 -52.86
C LYS A 3 2.89 -15.65 -52.56
N PHE A 4 3.83 -16.37 -51.97
CA PHE A 4 3.65 -17.75 -51.55
C PHE A 4 3.03 -17.74 -50.15
N ASN A 5 1.72 -17.94 -50.02
CA ASN A 5 1.09 -18.15 -48.72
C ASN A 5 1.04 -19.66 -48.46
N ALA A 6 1.62 -20.09 -47.34
CA ALA A 6 1.45 -21.45 -46.87
C ALA A 6 -0.05 -21.72 -46.61
N LEU A 7 -0.55 -22.88 -47.03
CA LEU A 7 -1.98 -23.23 -46.98
C LEU A 7 -2.62 -23.21 -45.57
N ASN A 8 -1.81 -23.11 -44.52
CA ASN A 8 -2.24 -23.05 -43.11
C ASN A 8 -2.09 -21.66 -42.48
N PHE A 9 -1.61 -20.65 -43.21
CA PHE A 9 -1.46 -19.28 -42.71
C PHE A 9 -2.56 -18.40 -43.29
N THR A 10 -3.42 -17.90 -42.41
CA THR A 10 -4.38 -16.86 -42.77
C THR A 10 -3.71 -15.49 -42.66
N PRO A 11 -4.13 -14.47 -43.44
CA PRO A 11 -3.65 -13.10 -43.27
C PRO A 11 -3.85 -12.54 -41.86
N GLN A 12 -4.78 -13.12 -41.09
CA GLN A 12 -5.00 -12.79 -39.69
C GLN A 12 -3.84 -13.27 -38.80
N ASP A 13 -3.22 -14.41 -39.12
CA ASP A 13 -2.09 -14.98 -38.38
C ASP A 13 -0.83 -14.14 -38.58
N GLU A 14 -0.59 -13.62 -39.79
CA GLU A 14 0.53 -12.69 -40.07
C GLU A 14 0.38 -11.37 -39.28
N LEU A 15 -0.84 -10.86 -39.13
CA LEU A 15 -1.12 -9.65 -38.36
C LEU A 15 -0.92 -9.88 -36.85
N LEU A 16 -1.34 -11.04 -36.34
CA LEU A 16 -1.13 -11.42 -34.94
C LEU A 16 0.37 -11.58 -34.65
N GLU A 17 1.11 -12.29 -35.49
CA GLU A 17 2.56 -12.48 -35.35
C GLU A 17 3.32 -11.14 -35.36
N ALA A 18 2.92 -10.21 -36.23
CA ALA A 18 3.49 -8.86 -36.26
C ALA A 18 3.17 -8.05 -34.98
N GLU A 19 1.96 -8.18 -34.42
CA GLU A 19 1.59 -7.54 -33.13
C GLU A 19 2.40 -8.14 -31.97
N GLU A 20 2.60 -9.46 -31.96
CA GLU A 20 3.40 -10.14 -30.94
C GLU A 20 4.88 -9.74 -31.01
N HIS A 21 5.47 -9.70 -32.20
CA HIS A 21 6.86 -9.26 -32.36
C HIS A 21 7.03 -7.78 -31.99
N SER A 22 6.07 -6.92 -32.34
CA SER A 22 6.10 -5.52 -31.93
C SER A 22 6.02 -5.38 -30.39
N ARG A 23 5.19 -6.21 -29.73
CA ARG A 23 5.08 -6.26 -28.28
C ARG A 23 6.39 -6.70 -27.62
N GLU A 24 7.02 -7.76 -28.12
CA GLU A 24 8.31 -8.23 -27.60
C GLU A 24 9.38 -7.14 -27.66
N LEU A 25 9.47 -6.42 -28.79
CA LEU A 25 10.38 -5.29 -28.94
C LEU A 25 10.10 -4.18 -27.91
N GLN A 26 8.82 -3.86 -27.64
CA GLN A 26 8.45 -2.88 -26.63
C GLN A 26 8.84 -3.33 -25.22
N VAL A 27 8.71 -4.63 -24.90
CA VAL A 27 9.14 -5.19 -23.63
C VAL A 27 10.64 -5.07 -23.46
N GLU A 28 11.42 -5.43 -24.49
CA GLU A 28 12.88 -5.30 -24.46
C GLU A 28 13.32 -3.85 -24.27
N GLU A 29 12.70 -2.91 -24.99
CA GLU A 29 13.03 -1.49 -24.86
C GLU A 29 12.67 -0.96 -23.46
N SER A 30 11.52 -1.38 -22.92
CA SER A 30 11.12 -1.04 -21.55
C SER A 30 12.15 -1.53 -20.53
N PHE A 31 12.70 -2.74 -20.70
CA PHE A 31 13.77 -3.22 -19.81
C PHE A 31 15.05 -2.37 -19.92
N LYS A 32 15.42 -1.87 -21.11
CA LYS A 32 16.59 -0.99 -21.27
C LYS A 32 16.39 0.36 -20.58
N ILE A 33 15.23 0.97 -20.76
CA ILE A 33 14.87 2.24 -20.11
C ILE A 33 14.87 2.04 -18.58
N PHE A 34 14.23 0.96 -18.11
CA PHE A 34 14.20 0.59 -16.69
C PHE A 34 15.62 0.42 -16.09
N GLN A 35 16.51 -0.32 -16.76
CA GLN A 35 17.90 -0.46 -16.30
C GLN A 35 18.64 0.87 -16.24
N SER A 36 18.37 1.77 -17.18
CA SER A 36 18.93 3.13 -17.20
C SER A 36 18.41 3.96 -16.03
N ALA A 37 17.11 3.90 -15.72
CA ALA A 37 16.51 4.54 -14.55
C ALA A 37 17.18 4.05 -13.24
N LEU A 38 17.33 2.73 -13.08
CA LEU A 38 18.00 2.15 -11.92
C LEU A 38 19.47 2.59 -11.79
N PHE A 39 20.16 2.76 -12.91
CA PHE A 39 21.53 3.23 -12.91
C PHE A 39 21.66 4.67 -12.40
N TYR A 40 20.78 5.57 -12.84
CA TYR A 40 20.72 6.94 -12.34
C TYR A 40 20.30 6.99 -10.86
N LEU A 41 19.30 6.20 -10.47
CA LEU A 41 18.84 6.11 -9.09
C LEU A 41 19.96 5.67 -8.13
N LYS A 42 20.73 4.62 -8.49
CA LYS A 42 21.89 4.17 -7.69
C LYS A 42 22.97 5.24 -7.54
N ARG A 43 23.06 6.19 -8.48
CA ARG A 43 24.00 7.31 -8.45
C ARG A 43 23.41 8.57 -7.80
N LYS A 44 22.20 8.49 -7.22
CA LYS A 44 21.45 9.62 -6.63
C LYS A 44 21.22 10.78 -7.62
N LYS A 45 21.17 10.45 -8.92
CA LYS A 45 20.83 11.37 -10.01
C LYS A 45 19.31 11.34 -10.19
N PHE A 46 18.62 12.04 -9.29
CA PHE A 46 17.16 11.91 -9.15
C PHE A 46 16.38 12.50 -10.32
N ASP A 47 16.86 13.60 -10.90
CA ASP A 47 16.21 14.24 -12.03
C ASP A 47 16.28 13.32 -13.26
N GLU A 48 17.48 12.82 -13.58
CA GLU A 48 17.66 11.88 -14.71
C GLU A 48 16.96 10.54 -14.48
N ALA A 49 16.88 10.07 -13.23
CA ALA A 49 16.11 8.87 -12.90
C ALA A 49 14.61 9.09 -13.11
N GLY A 50 14.09 10.24 -12.68
CA GLY A 50 12.69 10.65 -12.87
C GLY A 50 12.30 10.66 -14.34
N GLU A 51 13.08 11.35 -15.18
CA GLU A 51 12.86 11.38 -16.62
C GLU A 51 12.81 9.98 -17.24
N LYS A 52 13.68 9.07 -16.81
CA LYS A 52 13.68 7.68 -17.30
C LYS A 52 12.50 6.86 -16.78
N PHE A 53 12.02 7.11 -15.56
CA PHE A 53 10.78 6.48 -15.10
C PHE A 53 9.57 7.02 -15.88
N ASP A 54 9.49 8.32 -16.14
CA ASP A 54 8.40 8.89 -16.94
C ASP A 54 8.39 8.31 -18.36
N GLU A 55 9.55 8.22 -19.01
CA GLU A 55 9.72 7.55 -20.31
C GLU A 55 9.27 6.08 -20.27
N LEU A 56 9.60 5.35 -19.20
CA LEU A 56 9.21 3.96 -19.03
C LEU A 56 7.69 3.82 -18.90
N PHE A 57 7.05 4.64 -18.08
CA PHE A 57 5.60 4.60 -17.87
C PHE A 57 4.82 5.17 -19.04
N ASP A 58 5.50 5.83 -19.98
CA ASP A 58 4.90 6.24 -21.25
C ASP A 58 4.70 5.09 -22.24
N MET A 59 5.38 3.96 -22.05
CA MET A 59 5.32 2.77 -22.89
C MET A 59 3.95 2.09 -22.82
N ALA A 60 3.38 1.76 -24.00
CA ALA A 60 2.04 1.17 -24.10
C ALA A 60 1.86 -0.16 -23.35
N VAL A 61 2.94 -0.94 -23.19
CA VAL A 61 2.93 -2.21 -22.44
C VAL A 61 2.74 -2.04 -20.92
N LEU A 62 3.06 -0.85 -20.39
CA LEU A 62 2.98 -0.50 -18.98
C LEU A 62 1.81 0.44 -18.64
N LYS A 63 1.10 0.97 -19.64
CA LYS A 63 -0.07 1.80 -19.43
C LYS A 63 -1.34 0.94 -19.21
N PRO A 64 -2.02 1.07 -18.06
CA PRO A 64 -3.37 0.54 -17.92
C PRO A 64 -4.36 1.36 -18.76
N ASN A 65 -5.54 0.81 -19.02
CA ASN A 65 -6.66 1.57 -19.56
C ASN A 65 -7.32 2.44 -18.48
N ASP A 66 -8.33 3.23 -18.86
CA ASP A 66 -9.06 4.13 -17.95
C ASP A 66 -9.70 3.44 -16.73
N TRP A 67 -9.82 2.10 -16.76
CA TRP A 67 -10.36 1.28 -15.68
C TRP A 67 -9.28 0.51 -14.90
N GLY A 68 -8.00 0.73 -15.17
CA GLY A 68 -6.90 0.03 -14.49
C GLY A 68 -6.54 -1.34 -15.08
N PHE A 69 -7.15 -1.76 -16.19
CA PHE A 69 -6.85 -3.04 -16.82
C PHE A 69 -5.76 -2.91 -17.87
N TYR A 70 -4.82 -3.86 -17.86
CA TYR A 70 -3.76 -3.94 -18.86
C TYR A 70 -4.24 -4.71 -20.09
N LYS A 71 -3.99 -4.16 -21.29
CA LYS A 71 -4.38 -4.79 -22.57
C LYS A 71 -3.78 -6.21 -22.73
N PHE A 72 -2.58 -6.41 -22.18
CA PHE A 72 -1.86 -7.68 -22.25
C PHE A 72 -1.36 -8.08 -20.87
N SER A 73 -1.36 -9.37 -20.55
CA SER A 73 -0.72 -9.93 -19.36
C SER A 73 0.15 -11.10 -19.79
N SER A 74 1.36 -11.13 -19.27
CA SER A 74 2.29 -12.24 -19.38
C SER A 74 3.18 -12.22 -18.14
N PRO A 75 3.73 -13.36 -17.69
CA PRO A 75 4.60 -13.38 -16.50
C PRO A 75 5.78 -12.40 -16.59
N THR A 76 6.33 -12.20 -17.80
CA THR A 76 7.40 -11.23 -18.05
C THR A 76 6.92 -9.79 -17.91
N LEU A 77 5.73 -9.47 -18.44
CA LEU A 77 5.14 -8.15 -18.33
C LEU A 77 4.74 -7.81 -16.90
N ASP A 78 4.16 -8.76 -16.18
CA ASP A 78 3.74 -8.56 -14.79
C ASP A 78 4.97 -8.42 -13.88
N SER A 79 6.04 -9.16 -14.14
CA SER A 79 7.34 -8.94 -13.51
C SER A 79 7.93 -7.55 -13.82
N LEU A 80 7.88 -7.11 -15.08
CA LEU A 80 8.33 -5.77 -15.48
C LEU A 80 7.51 -4.68 -14.78
N ARG A 81 6.17 -4.82 -14.70
CA ARG A 81 5.27 -3.90 -13.99
C ARG A 81 5.61 -3.83 -12.52
N TYR A 82 5.69 -4.98 -11.86
CA TYR A 82 6.11 -5.07 -10.46
C TYR A 82 7.43 -4.31 -10.24
N LEU A 83 8.44 -4.58 -11.06
CA LEU A 83 9.75 -3.93 -10.94
C LEU A 83 9.67 -2.42 -11.23
N ALA A 84 8.93 -1.99 -12.24
CA ALA A 84 8.79 -0.58 -12.60
C ALA A 84 8.11 0.21 -11.47
N TYR A 85 6.93 -0.22 -11.03
CA TYR A 85 6.18 0.43 -9.96
C TYR A 85 6.96 0.40 -8.64
N ARG A 86 7.50 -0.76 -8.24
CA ARG A 86 8.31 -0.88 -7.02
C ARG A 86 9.47 0.11 -7.00
N ASN A 87 10.25 0.17 -8.08
CA ASN A 87 11.44 1.01 -8.08
C ASN A 87 11.12 2.51 -8.27
N ARG A 88 10.01 2.85 -8.93
CA ARG A 88 9.52 4.24 -8.97
C ARG A 88 9.04 4.71 -7.59
N GLY A 89 8.30 3.86 -6.88
CA GLY A 89 7.95 4.12 -5.47
C GLY A 89 9.18 4.29 -4.58
N MET A 90 10.18 3.41 -4.72
CA MET A 90 11.46 3.54 -4.00
C MET A 90 12.25 4.78 -4.42
N TYR A 91 12.14 5.23 -5.67
CA TYR A 91 12.71 6.49 -6.14
C TYR A 91 12.07 7.68 -5.43
N TYR A 92 10.74 7.80 -5.40
CA TYR A 92 10.07 8.88 -4.71
C TYR A 92 10.41 8.91 -3.23
N PHE A 93 10.47 7.74 -2.58
CA PHE A 93 10.84 7.63 -1.18
C PHE A 93 12.30 8.06 -0.93
N SER A 94 13.22 7.63 -1.79
CA SER A 94 14.64 8.00 -1.69
C SER A 94 14.86 9.48 -1.94
N TYR A 95 14.16 10.06 -2.91
CA TYR A 95 14.17 11.50 -3.18
C TYR A 95 13.69 12.28 -1.96
N LEU A 96 12.57 11.84 -1.37
CA LEU A 96 12.01 12.49 -0.19
C LEU A 96 12.95 12.39 1.01
N MET A 97 13.57 11.24 1.26
CA MET A 97 14.54 11.05 2.35
C MET A 97 15.72 12.03 2.29
N GLU A 98 16.17 12.42 1.10
CA GLU A 98 17.28 13.36 0.92
C GLU A 98 16.83 14.83 0.97
N ASN A 99 15.58 15.13 0.57
CA ASN A 99 15.12 16.50 0.35
C ASN A 99 14.03 17.00 1.32
N TYR A 100 13.48 16.15 2.21
CA TYR A 100 12.30 16.50 3.01
C TYR A 100 12.48 17.73 3.90
N LYS A 101 13.72 18.03 4.35
CA LYS A 101 14.01 19.20 5.20
C LYS A 101 13.87 20.53 4.46
N SER A 102 13.98 20.53 3.13
CA SER A 102 13.86 21.71 2.27
C SER A 102 12.52 21.81 1.54
N MET A 103 11.65 20.81 1.68
CA MET A 103 10.35 20.75 1.01
C MET A 103 9.25 21.32 1.91
N GLU A 104 8.20 21.86 1.30
CA GLU A 104 6.99 22.23 2.03
C GLU A 104 6.23 20.98 2.48
N SER A 105 5.47 21.09 3.57
CA SER A 105 4.73 19.96 4.15
C SER A 105 3.76 19.31 3.15
N ASP A 106 3.10 20.11 2.31
CA ASP A 106 2.16 19.63 1.29
C ASP A 106 2.86 18.81 0.20
N ASP A 107 4.07 19.22 -0.20
CA ASP A 107 4.88 18.48 -1.17
C ASP A 107 5.36 17.14 -0.58
N VAL A 108 5.77 17.13 0.70
CA VAL A 108 6.16 15.90 1.40
C VAL A 108 5.01 14.89 1.39
N VAL A 109 3.79 15.33 1.73
CA VAL A 109 2.59 14.46 1.69
C VAL A 109 2.32 13.97 0.27
N THR A 110 2.41 14.85 -0.72
CA THR A 110 2.18 14.50 -2.13
C THR A 110 3.14 13.42 -2.62
N TYR A 111 4.43 13.52 -2.29
CA TYR A 111 5.42 12.50 -2.63
C TYR A 111 5.17 11.19 -1.88
N ILE A 112 4.76 11.23 -0.61
CA ILE A 112 4.39 10.01 0.12
C ILE A 112 3.18 9.32 -0.52
N LEU A 113 2.17 10.07 -0.97
CA LEU A 113 1.04 9.50 -1.68
C LEU A 113 1.49 8.79 -2.97
N LYS A 114 2.41 9.39 -3.74
CA LYS A 114 3.02 8.73 -4.91
C LYS A 114 3.76 7.44 -4.53
N VAL A 115 4.49 7.44 -3.40
CA VAL A 115 5.14 6.22 -2.88
C VAL A 115 4.09 5.15 -2.57
N VAL A 116 3.03 5.50 -1.84
CA VAL A 116 1.97 4.54 -1.47
C VAL A 116 1.27 3.99 -2.70
N GLU A 117 0.93 4.84 -3.66
CA GLU A 117 0.29 4.45 -4.92
C GLU A 117 1.16 3.45 -5.69
N ASP A 118 2.42 3.80 -5.96
CA ASP A 118 3.34 2.94 -6.71
C ASP A 118 3.65 1.63 -6.00
N LEU A 119 3.87 1.66 -4.69
CA LEU A 119 4.15 0.44 -3.93
C LEU A 119 2.92 -0.46 -3.85
N SER A 120 1.72 0.11 -3.67
CA SER A 120 0.46 -0.65 -3.65
C SER A 120 0.18 -1.27 -5.01
N GLU A 121 0.42 -0.53 -6.09
CA GLU A 121 0.28 -1.06 -7.46
C GLU A 121 1.29 -2.17 -7.72
N SER A 122 2.53 -2.04 -7.26
CA SER A 122 3.54 -3.08 -7.42
C SER A 122 3.10 -4.43 -6.83
N ILE A 123 2.47 -4.42 -5.65
CA ILE A 123 2.00 -5.63 -4.95
C ILE A 123 0.96 -6.41 -5.77
N GLN A 124 0.17 -5.72 -6.61
CA GLN A 124 -0.84 -6.37 -7.44
C GLN A 124 -0.25 -7.22 -8.58
N HIS A 125 0.94 -6.85 -9.07
CA HIS A 125 1.57 -7.46 -10.25
C HIS A 125 2.46 -8.66 -9.92
N SER A 126 2.74 -8.96 -8.65
CA SER A 126 3.58 -10.08 -8.26
C SER A 126 3.05 -10.84 -7.06
N SER A 127 2.82 -12.14 -7.25
CA SER A 127 2.63 -13.09 -6.14
C SER A 127 3.87 -13.23 -5.26
N ASN A 128 5.03 -12.86 -5.80
CA ASN A 128 6.35 -13.00 -5.19
C ASN A 128 6.98 -11.64 -4.87
N ALA A 129 6.19 -10.66 -4.43
CA ALA A 129 6.71 -9.36 -4.02
C ALA A 129 7.78 -9.48 -2.92
N ASP A 130 8.75 -8.59 -2.86
CA ASP A 130 9.72 -8.59 -1.77
C ASP A 130 9.04 -8.05 -0.50
N SER A 131 9.31 -8.66 0.66
CA SER A 131 8.80 -8.17 1.95
C SER A 131 9.27 -6.73 2.29
N SER A 132 10.29 -6.22 1.59
CA SER A 132 10.73 -4.82 1.72
C SER A 132 9.66 -3.80 1.31
N VAL A 133 8.80 -4.14 0.35
CA VAL A 133 7.71 -3.27 -0.09
C VAL A 133 6.63 -3.18 0.99
N THR A 134 6.22 -4.33 1.52
CA THR A 134 5.20 -4.41 2.58
C THR A 134 5.71 -3.81 3.88
N GLU A 135 6.98 -4.03 4.25
CA GLU A 135 7.63 -3.36 5.39
C GLU A 135 7.60 -1.83 5.24
N LEU A 136 7.90 -1.29 4.07
CA LEU A 136 7.87 0.16 3.85
C LEU A 136 6.45 0.73 3.92
N LEU A 137 5.46 0.05 3.32
CA LEU A 137 4.06 0.47 3.43
C LEU A 137 3.58 0.44 4.88
N VAL A 138 3.93 -0.59 5.66
CA VAL A 138 3.62 -0.65 7.09
C VAL A 138 4.24 0.53 7.85
N LYS A 139 5.51 0.87 7.58
CA LYS A 139 6.16 2.06 8.18
C LYS A 139 5.39 3.34 7.87
N ILE A 140 4.97 3.53 6.62
CA ILE A 140 4.21 4.71 6.21
C ILE A 140 2.86 4.73 6.92
N PHE A 141 2.08 3.65 6.89
CA PHE A 141 0.76 3.61 7.53
C PHE A 141 0.81 3.77 9.05
N LYS A 142 1.85 3.25 9.70
CA LYS A 142 2.11 3.46 11.12
C LYS A 142 2.43 4.92 11.44
N ALA A 143 3.21 5.59 10.59
CA ALA A 143 3.50 7.01 10.73
C ALA A 143 2.23 7.87 10.60
N PHE A 144 1.35 7.55 9.66
CA PHE A 144 0.06 8.25 9.49
C PHE A 144 -1.04 7.79 10.46
N LYS A 145 -0.73 6.87 11.38
CA LYS A 145 -1.68 6.24 12.33
C LYS A 145 -2.91 5.61 11.67
N THR A 146 -2.77 5.12 10.45
CA THR A 146 -3.87 4.48 9.72
C THR A 146 -3.93 2.98 10.02
N VAL A 147 -4.45 2.64 11.20
CA VAL A 147 -4.57 1.26 11.72
C VAL A 147 -5.19 0.28 10.73
N LYS A 148 -6.21 0.71 9.97
CA LYS A 148 -6.90 -0.15 8.99
C LYS A 148 -5.98 -0.55 7.83
N LEU A 149 -5.19 0.39 7.31
CA LEU A 149 -4.28 0.16 6.19
C LEU A 149 -3.04 -0.61 6.65
N GLU A 150 -2.53 -0.30 7.85
CA GLU A 150 -1.47 -1.06 8.50
C GLU A 150 -1.88 -2.54 8.65
N ARG A 151 -3.08 -2.78 9.20
CA ARG A 151 -3.66 -4.14 9.33
C ARG A 151 -3.77 -4.84 7.99
N LEU A 152 -4.28 -4.15 6.96
CA LEU A 152 -4.48 -4.71 5.63
C LEU A 152 -3.16 -5.24 5.03
N ILE A 153 -2.07 -4.47 5.12
CA ILE A 153 -0.77 -4.90 4.57
C ILE A 153 -0.15 -6.03 5.39
N LEU A 154 -0.26 -5.96 6.73
CA LEU A 154 0.22 -7.03 7.60
C LEU A 154 -0.52 -8.35 7.34
N GLU A 155 -1.86 -8.30 7.21
CA GLU A 155 -2.67 -9.46 6.84
C GLU A 155 -2.34 -9.98 5.45
N TYR A 156 -2.12 -9.09 4.47
CA TYR A 156 -1.67 -9.48 3.13
C TYR A 156 -0.37 -10.29 3.20
N GLU A 157 0.65 -9.81 3.92
CA GLU A 157 1.94 -10.51 4.01
C GLU A 157 1.79 -11.86 4.74
N VAL A 158 1.01 -11.91 5.82
CA VAL A 158 0.77 -13.14 6.60
C VAL A 158 -0.01 -14.18 5.79
N THR A 159 -0.97 -13.74 4.97
CA THR A 159 -1.83 -14.62 4.18
C THR A 159 -1.23 -15.06 2.85
N ARG A 160 -0.04 -14.54 2.51
CA ARG A 160 0.67 -14.94 1.30
C ARG A 160 1.02 -16.43 1.33
N GLN A 161 0.84 -17.12 0.19
CA GLN A 161 0.92 -18.58 0.10
C GLN A 161 2.23 -19.16 0.64
N ASP A 162 3.36 -18.55 0.30
CA ASP A 162 4.69 -18.97 0.77
C ASP A 162 4.79 -18.92 2.30
N ASN A 163 4.29 -17.84 2.89
CA ASN A 163 4.29 -17.64 4.34
C ASN A 163 3.30 -18.58 5.01
N GLN A 164 2.10 -18.78 4.46
CA GLN A 164 1.12 -19.73 4.99
C GLN A 164 1.70 -21.15 5.06
N LEU A 165 2.44 -21.61 4.05
CA LEU A 165 3.08 -22.93 4.06
C LEU A 165 4.15 -23.04 5.16
N LEU A 166 4.97 -21.99 5.35
CA LEU A 166 5.95 -21.93 6.44
C LEU A 166 5.27 -21.98 7.81
N LEU A 167 4.14 -21.28 7.96
CA LEU A 167 3.39 -21.17 9.21
C LEU A 167 2.54 -22.43 9.52
N LEU A 168 2.08 -23.14 8.48
CA LEU A 168 1.30 -24.38 8.60
C LEU A 168 2.18 -25.63 8.76
N GLY A 169 3.45 -25.58 8.33
CA GLY A 169 4.40 -26.69 8.37
C GLY A 169 4.59 -27.34 9.74
N ARG A 170 4.68 -28.68 9.76
CA ARG A 170 4.89 -29.50 10.98
C ARG A 170 6.34 -29.56 11.47
N LYS A 171 7.31 -29.01 10.71
CA LYS A 171 8.74 -29.05 11.05
C LYS A 171 9.18 -27.67 11.54
N LYS A 172 10.07 -27.65 12.53
CA LYS A 172 10.80 -26.47 13.04
C LYS A 172 11.69 -25.85 11.95
N ILE A 173 11.09 -25.37 10.86
CA ILE A 173 11.78 -24.58 9.85
C ILE A 173 11.80 -23.18 10.43
N GLY A 174 13.00 -22.65 10.69
CA GLY A 174 13.17 -21.34 11.29
C GLY A 174 12.42 -20.29 10.48
N ILE A 175 11.58 -19.51 11.14
CA ILE A 175 10.88 -18.39 10.51
C ILE A 175 11.92 -17.37 10.10
N LEU A 176 11.80 -16.84 8.88
CA LEU A 176 12.68 -15.80 8.37
C LEU A 176 12.66 -14.59 9.32
N PRO A 177 13.82 -13.96 9.61
CA PRO A 177 13.87 -12.81 10.51
C PRO A 177 12.90 -11.68 10.13
N GLN A 178 12.76 -11.40 8.84
CA GLN A 178 11.83 -10.39 8.31
C GLN A 178 10.37 -10.74 8.61
N LEU A 179 9.99 -11.99 8.36
CA LEU A 179 8.65 -12.46 8.68
C LEU A 179 8.39 -12.31 10.18
N ASN A 180 9.33 -12.66 11.06
CA ASN A 180 9.16 -12.46 12.51
C ASN A 180 8.84 -11.01 12.90
N LEU A 181 9.47 -10.01 12.25
CA LEU A 181 9.16 -8.59 12.50
C LEU A 181 7.70 -8.28 12.18
N ILE A 182 7.26 -8.71 10.99
CA ILE A 182 5.90 -8.51 10.51
C ILE A 182 4.87 -9.20 11.42
N LEU A 183 5.20 -10.40 11.90
CA LEU A 183 4.33 -11.14 12.81
C LEU A 183 4.22 -10.47 14.19
N ASN A 184 5.32 -9.92 14.70
CA ASN A 184 5.32 -9.19 15.96
C ASN A 184 4.56 -7.87 15.85
N ASP A 185 4.73 -7.13 14.75
CA ASP A 185 3.99 -5.90 14.48
C ASP A 185 2.49 -6.20 14.31
N TYR A 186 2.12 -7.27 13.61
CA TYR A 186 0.73 -7.70 13.50
C TYR A 186 0.11 -8.08 14.84
N TYR A 187 0.83 -8.84 15.67
CA TYR A 187 0.38 -9.16 17.02
C TYR A 187 0.18 -7.90 17.87
N SER A 188 1.16 -6.99 17.86
CA SER A 188 1.13 -5.73 18.62
C SER A 188 -0.02 -4.84 18.17
N LEU A 189 -0.31 -4.79 16.86
CA LEU A 189 -1.45 -4.07 16.31
C LEU A 189 -2.78 -4.66 16.81
N LEU A 190 -2.94 -5.98 16.73
CA LEU A 190 -4.15 -6.68 17.20
C LEU A 190 -4.39 -6.47 18.70
N GLU A 191 -3.34 -6.49 19.52
CA GLU A 191 -3.40 -6.18 20.95
C GLU A 191 -3.81 -4.72 21.17
N GLY A 192 -3.24 -3.79 20.41
CA GLY A 192 -3.57 -2.37 20.46
C GLY A 192 -5.02 -2.05 20.12
N ILE A 193 -5.61 -2.74 19.13
CA ILE A 193 -7.02 -2.58 18.76
C ILE A 193 -7.99 -3.44 19.59
N LYS A 194 -7.46 -4.29 20.47
CA LYS A 194 -8.22 -5.25 21.30
C LYS A 194 -9.10 -6.21 20.47
N ASP A 195 -8.56 -6.72 19.37
CA ASP A 195 -9.24 -7.72 18.53
C ASP A 195 -9.05 -9.13 19.12
N ASP A 196 -9.78 -9.39 20.20
CA ASP A 196 -9.73 -10.66 20.94
C ASP A 196 -10.20 -11.85 20.10
N GLU A 197 -11.07 -11.63 19.12
CA GLU A 197 -11.57 -12.68 18.24
C GLU A 197 -10.43 -13.22 17.37
N THR A 198 -9.70 -12.33 16.68
CA THR A 198 -8.58 -12.71 15.83
C THR A 198 -7.43 -13.27 16.66
N LEU A 199 -7.15 -12.69 17.83
CA LEU A 199 -6.07 -13.12 18.72
C LEU A 199 -6.26 -14.54 19.31
N ASN A 200 -7.51 -14.97 19.48
CA ASN A 200 -7.83 -16.26 20.10
C ASN A 200 -8.23 -17.34 19.09
N ASN A 201 -8.91 -16.97 18.00
CA ASN A 201 -9.43 -17.92 17.03
C ASN A 201 -8.45 -18.22 15.88
N SER A 202 -7.47 -17.37 15.64
CA SER A 202 -6.48 -17.62 14.61
C SER A 202 -5.52 -18.74 15.03
N ALA A 203 -5.63 -19.90 14.39
CA ALA A 203 -4.73 -21.04 14.58
C ALA A 203 -3.25 -20.65 14.39
N PHE A 204 -3.00 -19.63 13.58
CA PHE A 204 -1.68 -19.05 13.34
C PHE A 204 -1.18 -18.20 14.53
N ILE A 205 -2.00 -17.29 15.08
CA ILE A 205 -1.62 -16.47 16.25
C ILE A 205 -1.34 -17.36 17.48
N ASN A 206 -2.11 -18.43 17.67
CA ASN A 206 -1.86 -19.38 18.74
C ASN A 206 -0.52 -20.11 18.57
N ARG A 207 -0.09 -20.37 17.33
CA ARG A 207 1.26 -20.90 17.06
C ARG A 207 2.34 -19.86 17.37
N LEU A 208 2.15 -18.60 16.98
CA LEU A 208 3.09 -17.51 17.32
C LEU A 208 3.36 -17.41 18.82
N LYS A 209 2.29 -17.44 19.64
CA LYS A 209 2.36 -17.45 21.10
C LYS A 209 3.22 -18.62 21.62
N ASN A 210 3.07 -19.80 21.02
CA ASN A 210 3.81 -21.01 21.40
C ASN A 210 5.29 -21.01 20.96
N TYR A 211 5.66 -20.26 19.91
CA TYR A 211 7.03 -20.21 19.41
C TYR A 211 7.96 -19.26 20.16
N SER A 212 7.51 -18.58 21.23
CA SER A 212 8.34 -17.62 21.99
C SER A 212 8.99 -16.53 21.11
N ILE A 213 8.36 -16.21 19.98
CA ILE A 213 8.77 -15.10 19.07
C ILE A 213 8.35 -13.76 19.68
N ILE A 214 7.30 -13.80 20.51
CA ILE A 214 6.72 -12.68 21.25
C ILE A 214 7.57 -12.31 22.48
N THR A 215 8.58 -13.12 22.86
CA THR A 215 9.38 -12.90 24.10
C THR A 215 10.75 -12.24 23.88
N SER A 216 11.13 -11.88 22.65
CA SER A 216 12.30 -11.01 22.46
C SER A 216 11.84 -9.56 22.47
N GLU A 217 12.19 -8.84 23.53
CA GLU A 217 12.11 -7.38 23.63
C GLU A 217 12.48 -6.72 22.29
N ASP A 218 11.57 -5.87 21.80
CA ASP A 218 11.82 -4.75 20.89
C ASP A 218 12.49 -5.05 19.55
N LYS A 219 11.86 -5.87 18.72
CA LYS A 219 12.07 -5.77 17.26
C LYS A 219 10.81 -5.32 16.55
N VAL A 220 10.39 -4.11 16.90
CA VAL A 220 9.36 -3.36 16.20
C VAL A 220 9.97 -2.75 14.95
N ILE A 221 9.21 -2.63 13.87
CA ILE A 221 9.69 -1.95 12.68
C ILE A 221 9.99 -0.46 13.02
N GLU A 222 11.27 -0.09 12.93
CA GLU A 222 11.74 1.27 13.22
C GLU A 222 11.37 2.25 12.11
N LEU A 223 10.83 3.40 12.52
CA LEU A 223 10.53 4.54 11.65
C LEU A 223 11.79 5.40 11.48
N ASN A 224 11.97 5.97 10.29
CA ASN A 224 13.04 6.94 10.06
C ASN A 224 12.66 8.33 10.60
N GLU A 225 13.64 9.25 10.66
CA GLU A 225 13.45 10.63 11.17
C GLU A 225 12.26 11.35 10.50
N MET A 226 12.14 11.22 9.18
CA MET A 226 11.06 11.86 8.43
C MET A 226 9.67 11.30 8.80
N LEU A 227 9.52 9.98 8.90
CA LEU A 227 8.28 9.33 9.28
C LEU A 227 7.93 9.57 10.76
N LEU A 228 8.93 9.68 11.63
CA LEU A 228 8.73 10.06 13.04
C LEU A 228 8.16 11.48 13.13
N ASN A 229 8.70 12.44 12.37
CA ASN A 229 8.16 13.80 12.33
C ASN A 229 6.71 13.81 11.85
N ILE A 230 6.38 13.01 10.83
CA ILE A 230 4.99 12.87 10.35
C ILE A 230 4.08 12.29 11.42
N GLN A 231 4.55 11.28 12.16
CA GLN A 231 3.79 10.70 13.25
C GLN A 231 3.53 11.70 14.38
N GLU A 232 4.52 12.54 14.69
CA GLU A 232 4.37 13.61 15.67
C GLU A 232 3.34 14.65 15.21
N MET A 233 3.47 15.16 13.97
CA MET A 233 2.52 16.09 13.38
C MET A 233 1.09 15.52 13.40
N LYS A 234 0.94 14.25 13.02
CA LYS A 234 -0.37 13.57 13.05
C LYS A 234 -0.94 13.45 14.46
N THR A 235 -0.09 13.24 15.46
CA THR A 235 -0.51 13.20 16.87
C THR A 235 -1.00 14.56 17.34
N GLN A 236 -0.28 15.63 16.99
CA GLN A 236 -0.68 16.99 17.31
C GLN A 236 -2.02 17.35 16.64
N ASP A 237 -2.22 16.95 15.39
CA ASP A 237 -3.50 17.12 14.68
C ASP A 237 -4.65 16.38 15.37
N GLU A 238 -4.46 15.11 15.76
CA GLU A 238 -5.49 14.35 16.48
C GLU A 238 -5.82 14.97 17.84
N GLU A 239 -4.83 15.48 18.57
CA GLU A 239 -5.05 16.15 19.86
C GLU A 239 -5.75 17.49 19.70
N THR A 240 -5.38 18.28 18.69
CA THR A 240 -6.03 19.56 18.41
C THR A 240 -7.48 19.35 17.97
N MET A 241 -7.75 18.38 17.09
CA MET A 241 -9.11 18.00 16.71
C MET A 241 -9.93 17.57 17.94
N LYS A 242 -9.38 16.69 18.79
CA LYS A 242 -10.05 16.27 20.03
C LYS A 242 -10.35 17.43 20.97
N LYS A 243 -9.47 18.43 21.07
CA LYS A 243 -9.70 19.63 21.90
C LYS A 243 -10.82 20.51 21.33
N LEU A 244 -10.90 20.63 20.00
CA LEU A 244 -11.97 21.38 19.34
C LEU A 244 -13.35 20.70 19.49
N ASP A 245 -13.38 19.37 19.62
CA ASP A 245 -14.59 18.58 19.84
C ASP A 245 -15.07 18.56 21.32
N ILE A 246 -14.40 19.29 22.23
CA ILE A 246 -14.85 19.41 23.62
C ILE A 246 -15.93 20.49 23.70
N PHE A 247 -17.16 20.06 23.95
CA PHE A 247 -18.27 20.96 24.23
C PHE A 247 -18.49 21.10 25.74
N GLU A 248 -18.33 22.31 26.26
CA GLU A 248 -18.69 22.62 27.65
C GLU A 248 -20.19 22.91 27.73
N ILE A 249 -20.91 22.10 28.52
CA ILE A 249 -22.34 22.28 28.77
C ILE A 249 -22.52 22.84 30.17
N THR A 250 -23.09 24.03 30.27
CA THR A 250 -23.55 24.57 31.55
C THR A 250 -24.93 24.00 31.85
N ILE A 251 -24.98 23.04 32.78
CA ILE A 251 -26.23 22.47 33.28
C ILE A 251 -26.81 23.48 34.29
N ASN A 252 -27.96 24.07 33.96
CA ASN A 252 -28.59 25.10 34.81
C ASN A 252 -29.25 24.50 36.06
N ASP A 253 -29.78 23.28 35.97
CA ASP A 253 -30.42 22.58 37.10
C ASP A 253 -30.08 21.08 37.10
N ILE A 254 -29.94 20.47 38.29
CA ILE A 254 -29.66 19.03 38.46
C ILE A 254 -30.95 18.23 38.30
N SER A 255 -31.55 18.29 37.10
CA SER A 255 -32.68 17.45 36.70
C SER A 255 -32.31 16.67 35.44
N TRP A 256 -32.80 15.42 35.34
CA TRP A 256 -32.54 14.59 34.16
C TRP A 256 -33.07 15.24 32.87
N ASP A 257 -34.15 16.01 32.97
CA ASP A 257 -34.71 16.76 31.84
C ASP A 257 -33.79 17.91 31.40
N SER A 258 -33.22 18.68 32.34
CA SER A 258 -32.28 19.75 32.02
C SER A 258 -30.98 19.22 31.41
N ILE A 259 -30.52 18.04 31.82
CA ILE A 259 -29.36 17.38 31.22
C ILE A 259 -29.69 16.92 29.81
N ALA A 260 -30.86 16.29 29.60
CA ALA A 260 -31.28 15.81 28.29
C ALA A 260 -31.48 16.94 27.27
N ASP A 261 -32.08 18.05 27.67
CA ASP A 261 -32.26 19.22 26.81
C ASP A 261 -30.92 19.87 26.44
N SER A 262 -30.01 20.02 27.40
CA SER A 262 -28.68 20.60 27.13
C SER A 262 -27.81 19.70 26.22
N LEU A 263 -28.04 18.39 26.25
CA LEU A 263 -27.34 17.41 25.42
C LEU A 263 -27.97 17.32 24.02
N LYS A 264 -29.28 17.59 23.89
CA LYS A 264 -30.01 17.63 22.62
C LYS A 264 -29.49 18.71 21.69
N ASP A 265 -29.06 19.85 22.22
CA ASP A 265 -28.49 20.96 21.44
C ASP A 265 -27.12 20.64 20.85
N LEU A 266 -26.44 19.60 21.37
CA LEU A 266 -25.14 19.14 20.88
C LEU A 266 -25.23 17.99 19.87
N ILE A 267 -26.39 17.33 19.81
CA ILE A 267 -26.60 16.28 18.82
C ILE A 267 -26.80 16.96 17.46
N PRO A 268 -26.01 16.63 16.44
CA PRO A 268 -26.22 17.18 15.11
C PRO A 268 -27.65 16.87 14.67
N HIS A 269 -28.46 17.91 14.50
CA HIS A 269 -29.81 17.78 13.97
C HIS A 269 -29.72 17.24 12.55
N VAL A 270 -29.83 15.93 12.40
CA VAL A 270 -29.99 15.30 11.09
C VAL A 270 -31.26 15.90 10.51
N LYS A 271 -31.13 16.76 9.51
CA LYS A 271 -32.26 17.09 8.63
C LYS A 271 -32.65 15.78 7.96
N THR A 272 -33.70 15.14 8.46
CA THR A 272 -34.45 14.10 7.77
C THR A 272 -35.23 14.73 6.62
N SER A 273 -34.56 15.46 5.73
CA SER A 273 -35.16 15.87 4.47
C SER A 273 -35.07 14.71 3.49
N THR A 274 -36.25 14.23 3.09
CA THR A 274 -36.55 13.58 1.80
C THR A 274 -36.04 12.15 1.55
N LEU A 275 -36.34 11.20 2.42
CA LEU A 275 -36.33 9.76 2.05
C LEU A 275 -37.70 9.07 2.19
N LEU A 276 -38.74 9.78 2.68
CA LEU A 276 -40.08 9.25 2.91
C LEU A 276 -41.19 9.94 2.09
N SER A 277 -40.85 10.82 1.16
CA SER A 277 -41.81 11.43 0.22
C SER A 277 -41.80 10.73 -1.15
N ARG A 278 -41.66 9.40 -1.15
CA ARG A 278 -42.14 8.60 -2.29
C ARG A 278 -43.58 8.26 -1.95
N GLU A 279 -44.44 9.23 -2.21
CA GLU A 279 -45.88 9.07 -2.08
C GLU A 279 -46.32 7.85 -2.88
N ILE A 280 -47.13 7.06 -2.19
CA ILE A 280 -48.04 6.10 -2.76
C ILE A 280 -49.02 6.91 -3.62
N ASP A 281 -48.96 6.71 -4.93
CA ASP A 281 -50.08 6.75 -5.87
C ASP A 281 -49.76 5.81 -7.04
#